data_AF-A0A956HVF0-F1
#
_entry.id   AF-A0A956HVF0-F1
#
_cell.length_a   1.000
_cell.length_b   1.000
_cell.length_c   1.000
_cell.angle_alpha   90.00
_cell.angle_beta   90.00
_cell.angle_gamma   90.00
#
_symmetry.space_group_name_H-M   'P 1'
#
loop_
_entity.id
_entity.type
_entity.pdbx_description
1 polymer ?
#
loop_
_entity_poly.entity_id
_entity_poly.type
_entity_poly.pdbx_seq_one_letter_code
_entity_poly.pdbx_strand_id
1 'polypeptide(L)'
;MAKTFATLLALGTVTLAGCHGCEKDKPYTPFGVASTLGSAGPAPSASDDAPDAGATDAEAGFAARPAQKAPPNATRWTLGGRALTAPKGRAFERAVSADFDGDDAIDVVSWTVPVSGDGERGELWLHSGNGSEKKLATLPGFVPSGPTCKLIPELTLTGPKSVTLDVRADCGADFLARTPERALLVVAPASEHPVVVSLRVARPAPDEDLSLGVTTTDRDGDGRDDVRLAVTVRAKGSERPASAELVWLDRAAGASRDASQPIGSLGRVAAGELWRAKRKNLAASVQSGVDNIRRLLSSLCGASGTARLFDAEGAPLSCGNLGIVVDRLGVAEVTAAVTRKDALDAFGALTRDGLYFGHMSDKQRSACEKLADKLAPRVEPVSGPDIGARPASSSAPSFSPLAFEANGALLIRSQSSVVRVLPNGEEQALDAEAGVAPWPLAIVLANGNTLANVVYACDRSEALLSYQKPDKSFAAPVVLGLLSPRPGACAGGKLPKLPPLSPLSEKPAGLEAIVAGKIVGPKTSPAEAALRPQPHGTARSPDGRWLALAAPGGVLLHSTDKDELWTIPGVLEHCVAANDGKAVACVVGGRARVWRRP
;
A
#
# COMPACT_ATOMS: atom_id res chain seq x y z
N MET A 1 5.14 57.93 -20.93
CA MET A 1 4.21 58.80 -21.69
C MET A 1 3.02 57.91 -22.05
N ALA A 2 1.75 58.14 -21.66
CA ALA A 2 0.95 59.37 -21.58
C ALA A 2 0.74 60.00 -22.97
N LYS A 3 -0.47 60.18 -23.52
CA LYS A 3 -1.88 59.87 -23.10
C LYS A 3 -2.56 59.00 -24.21
N THR A 4 -3.88 58.79 -24.40
CA THR A 4 -5.13 59.42 -23.93
C THR A 4 -6.35 58.46 -24.01
N PHE A 5 -7.51 58.92 -23.57
CA PHE A 5 -8.85 58.31 -23.57
C PHE A 5 -9.47 58.04 -24.96
N ALA A 6 -10.40 57.07 -24.99
CA ALA A 6 -11.78 57.32 -25.42
C ALA A 6 -12.75 56.35 -24.70
N THR A 7 -13.87 56.86 -24.19
CA THR A 7 -14.96 56.07 -23.58
C THR A 7 -16.26 56.55 -24.18
N LEU A 8 -17.16 55.64 -24.58
CA LEU A 8 -18.49 56.01 -25.05
C LEU A 8 -19.53 54.98 -24.60
N LEU A 9 -20.57 55.48 -23.95
CA LEU A 9 -21.68 54.71 -23.41
C LEU A 9 -22.84 54.76 -24.42
N ALA A 10 -23.53 53.63 -24.62
CA ALA A 10 -24.81 53.58 -25.34
C ALA A 10 -25.73 52.58 -24.65
N LEU A 11 -27.01 52.94 -24.47
CA LEU A 11 -27.91 52.25 -23.54
C LEU A 11 -29.19 51.78 -24.24
N GLY A 12 -29.44 50.47 -24.19
CA GLY A 12 -30.77 49.85 -24.22
C GLY A 12 -31.63 49.90 -25.50
N THR A 13 -32.23 48.76 -25.84
CA THR A 13 -33.71 48.62 -25.88
C THR A 13 -34.10 47.13 -25.92
N VAL A 14 -35.38 46.82 -25.70
CA VAL A 14 -35.92 45.46 -25.50
C VAL A 14 -36.89 45.10 -26.62
N THR A 15 -36.85 43.85 -27.09
CA THR A 15 -37.93 43.22 -27.88
C THR A 15 -38.23 41.81 -27.36
N LEU A 16 -39.50 41.41 -27.44
CA LEU A 16 -40.04 40.14 -26.93
C LEU A 16 -40.86 39.42 -28.02
N ALA A 17 -40.39 38.26 -28.47
CA ALA A 17 -41.14 37.20 -29.18
C ALA A 17 -40.17 36.01 -29.39
N GLY A 18 -40.58 34.73 -29.34
CA GLY A 18 -41.85 34.13 -28.95
C GLY A 18 -41.68 32.60 -28.82
N CYS A 19 -42.62 31.89 -28.19
CA CYS A 19 -42.48 30.45 -27.93
C CYS A 19 -42.95 29.58 -29.10
N HIS A 20 -42.18 28.54 -29.46
CA HIS A 20 -42.67 27.18 -29.79
C HIS A 20 -41.47 26.22 -29.98
N GLY A 21 -41.51 25.03 -29.36
CA GLY A 21 -40.43 24.04 -29.53
C GLY A 21 -40.27 23.05 -28.37
N CYS A 22 -41.32 22.28 -28.04
CA CYS A 22 -41.22 21.21 -27.04
C CYS A 22 -41.36 19.83 -27.69
N GLU A 23 -40.23 19.14 -27.94
CA GLU A 23 -40.17 17.67 -27.95
C GLU A 23 -38.79 17.18 -27.53
N LYS A 24 -38.78 16.17 -26.66
CA LYS A 24 -37.79 15.09 -26.53
C LYS A 24 -36.30 15.50 -26.56
N ASP A 25 -35.81 15.95 -25.40
CA ASP A 25 -34.72 15.20 -24.75
C ASP A 25 -34.77 15.38 -23.22
N LYS A 26 -34.39 14.34 -22.47
CA LYS A 26 -34.30 14.39 -20.99
C LYS A 26 -32.88 14.03 -20.56
N PRO A 27 -32.08 14.97 -20.01
CA PRO A 27 -30.79 14.61 -19.44
C PRO A 27 -30.99 13.71 -18.21
N TYR A 28 -30.37 12.53 -18.24
CA TYR A 28 -30.33 11.62 -17.10
C TYR A 28 -29.41 12.18 -16.01
N THR A 29 -29.96 12.48 -14.83
CA THR A 29 -29.22 12.98 -13.67
C THR A 29 -29.31 11.99 -12.50
N PRO A 30 -28.27 11.21 -12.21
CA PRO A 30 -28.22 10.39 -11.01
C PRO A 30 -27.96 11.29 -9.79
N PHE A 31 -28.96 11.43 -8.91
CA PHE A 31 -28.86 12.28 -7.72
C PHE A 31 -27.98 11.64 -6.64
N GLY A 32 -26.78 12.19 -6.45
CA GLY A 32 -25.91 11.94 -5.28
C GLY A 32 -25.74 13.21 -4.45
N VAL A 33 -26.83 13.74 -3.88
CA VAL A 33 -26.85 15.05 -3.22
C VAL A 33 -26.33 15.00 -1.78
N ALA A 34 -25.01 15.08 -1.63
CA ALA A 34 -24.40 15.62 -0.42
C ALA A 34 -24.33 17.16 -0.53
N SER A 35 -25.06 17.91 0.31
CA SER A 35 -24.71 19.27 0.78
C SER A 35 -25.81 19.91 1.63
N THR A 36 -25.49 20.20 2.89
CA THR A 36 -25.71 21.54 3.45
C THR A 36 -24.45 21.95 4.21
N LEU A 37 -23.99 23.19 4.01
CA LEU A 37 -22.81 23.74 4.68
C LEU A 37 -23.27 24.62 5.84
N GLY A 38 -22.94 24.20 7.07
CA GLY A 38 -22.94 25.08 8.24
C GLY A 38 -21.54 25.63 8.47
N SER A 39 -21.38 26.96 8.53
CA SER A 39 -20.09 27.57 8.88
C SER A 39 -19.86 27.47 10.39
N ALA A 40 -18.96 26.57 10.81
CA ALA A 40 -18.47 26.52 12.18
C ALA A 40 -17.34 27.54 12.38
N GLY A 41 -17.33 28.20 13.55
CA GLY A 41 -16.25 29.10 13.95
C GLY A 41 -14.92 28.37 14.26
N PRO A 42 -13.86 29.11 14.64
CA PRO A 42 -12.57 28.51 14.95
C PRO A 42 -12.66 27.52 16.12
N ALA A 43 -12.19 26.29 15.90
CA ALA A 43 -12.09 25.29 16.94
C ALA A 43 -11.08 25.72 18.02
N PRO A 44 -11.33 25.45 19.31
CA PRO A 44 -10.38 25.73 20.38
C PRO A 44 -9.11 24.88 20.23
N SER A 45 -7.98 25.40 20.70
CA SER A 45 -6.70 24.68 20.70
C SER A 45 -6.77 23.46 21.63
N ALA A 46 -6.64 22.26 21.08
CA ALA A 46 -6.42 21.05 21.86
C ALA A 46 -5.03 21.08 22.52
N SER A 47 -4.94 20.64 23.78
CA SER A 47 -3.70 20.55 24.54
C SER A 47 -2.79 19.42 24.04
N ASP A 48 -1.48 19.56 24.26
CA ASP A 48 -0.47 18.51 24.04
C ASP A 48 -0.53 17.44 25.15
N ASP A 49 -1.60 16.65 25.17
CA ASP A 49 -1.68 15.44 26.01
C ASP A 49 -1.27 14.19 25.23
N ALA A 50 -0.41 13.37 25.84
CA ALA A 50 0.32 12.32 25.14
C ALA A 50 -0.51 11.04 24.94
N PRO A 51 -0.48 10.40 23.76
CA PRO A 51 -0.99 9.04 23.61
C PRO A 51 -0.05 8.07 24.34
N ASP A 52 -0.57 7.37 25.35
CA ASP A 52 0.13 6.23 25.93
C ASP A 52 0.12 5.04 24.96
N ALA A 53 1.17 4.24 25.01
CA ALA A 53 1.51 3.27 23.97
C ALA A 53 1.16 1.82 24.34
N GLY A 54 0.02 1.60 25.01
CA GLY A 54 -0.31 0.27 25.52
C GLY A 54 -1.67 0.05 26.20
N ALA A 55 -2.71 0.84 25.92
CA ALA A 55 -4.07 0.53 26.37
C ALA A 55 -5.07 0.60 25.21
N THR A 56 -5.85 -0.47 25.03
CA THR A 56 -7.19 -0.35 24.45
C THR A 56 -8.10 0.11 25.58
N ASP A 57 -8.83 1.21 25.41
CA ASP A 57 -9.95 1.53 26.29
C ASP A 57 -10.99 0.42 26.18
N ALA A 58 -10.98 -0.47 27.16
CA ALA A 58 -11.97 -1.50 27.32
C ALA A 58 -13.23 -0.89 27.93
N GLU A 59 -14.02 -0.22 27.08
CA GLU A 59 -15.47 -0.21 27.27
C GLU A 59 -15.90 -1.64 27.62
N ALA A 60 -16.74 -1.84 28.64
CA ALA A 60 -17.11 -3.15 29.17
C ALA A 60 -18.03 -3.89 28.18
N GLY A 61 -17.44 -4.34 27.07
CA GLY A 61 -18.12 -4.74 25.86
C GLY A 61 -18.81 -6.09 25.97
N PHE A 62 -19.77 -6.29 25.06
CA PHE A 62 -20.48 -7.55 24.93
C PHE A 62 -19.52 -8.73 24.69
N ALA A 63 -19.58 -9.74 25.54
CA ALA A 63 -18.74 -10.93 25.44
C ALA A 63 -19.23 -11.83 24.29
N ALA A 64 -18.63 -11.67 23.11
CA ALA A 64 -19.01 -12.38 21.90
C ALA A 64 -19.00 -13.91 22.09
N ARG A 65 -20.11 -14.57 21.73
CA ARG A 65 -20.35 -15.99 22.00
C ARG A 65 -20.41 -16.80 20.70
N PRO A 66 -19.49 -17.76 20.46
CA PRO A 66 -19.53 -18.61 19.28
C PRO A 66 -20.74 -19.56 19.31
N ALA A 67 -21.22 -19.93 18.13
CA ALA A 67 -22.32 -20.87 17.95
C ALA A 67 -21.99 -22.27 18.49
N GLN A 68 -23.01 -22.93 19.04
CA GLN A 68 -22.96 -24.36 19.31
C GLN A 68 -23.01 -25.11 17.98
N LYS A 69 -22.31 -26.25 17.87
CA LYS A 69 -22.39 -27.13 16.70
C LYS A 69 -23.51 -28.15 16.89
N ALA A 70 -24.29 -28.38 15.84
CA ALA A 70 -25.31 -29.41 15.82
C ALA A 70 -24.69 -30.81 15.65
N PRO A 71 -25.39 -31.90 16.01
CA PRO A 71 -25.01 -33.24 15.60
C PRO A 71 -25.00 -33.38 14.07
N PRO A 72 -24.16 -34.25 13.48
CA PRO A 72 -24.11 -34.46 12.04
C PRO A 72 -25.49 -34.79 11.45
N ASN A 73 -25.87 -34.09 10.38
CA ASN A 73 -27.15 -34.24 9.67
C ASN A 73 -28.41 -34.07 10.56
N ALA A 74 -28.32 -33.30 11.65
CA ALA A 74 -29.44 -33.07 12.56
C ALA A 74 -30.60 -32.28 11.91
N THR A 75 -31.67 -32.98 11.52
CA THR A 75 -32.94 -32.37 11.07
C THR A 75 -33.83 -31.93 12.24
N ARG A 76 -33.48 -32.33 13.48
CA ARG A 76 -34.08 -31.86 14.74
C ARG A 76 -32.97 -31.64 15.76
N TRP A 77 -33.10 -30.61 16.58
CA TRP A 77 -32.09 -30.27 17.59
C TRP A 77 -32.76 -29.53 18.76
N THR A 78 -32.30 -29.76 19.99
CA THR A 78 -32.74 -29.01 21.18
C THR A 78 -31.67 -28.00 21.56
N LEU A 79 -32.03 -26.72 21.62
CA LEU A 79 -31.16 -25.60 21.97
C LEU A 79 -31.93 -24.55 22.76
N GLY A 80 -31.33 -23.95 23.79
CA GLY A 80 -32.02 -22.97 24.65
C GLY A 80 -33.25 -23.54 25.37
N GLY A 81 -33.31 -24.86 25.58
CA GLY A 81 -34.50 -25.57 26.10
C GLY A 81 -35.60 -25.82 25.06
N ARG A 82 -35.48 -25.29 23.85
CA ARG A 82 -36.50 -25.37 22.78
C ARG A 82 -36.16 -26.48 21.79
N ALA A 83 -37.18 -27.23 21.35
CA ALA A 83 -37.04 -28.25 20.32
C ALA A 83 -37.27 -27.63 18.93
N LEU A 84 -36.23 -27.66 18.09
CA LEU A 84 -36.20 -27.08 16.75
C LEU A 84 -36.31 -28.18 15.69
N THR A 85 -36.93 -27.86 14.55
CA THR A 85 -36.91 -28.68 13.34
C THR A 85 -36.26 -27.87 12.22
N ALA A 86 -35.38 -28.48 11.44
CA ALA A 86 -34.73 -27.81 10.32
C ALA A 86 -35.73 -27.65 9.15
N PRO A 87 -35.63 -26.58 8.33
CA PRO A 87 -36.45 -26.41 7.14
C PRO A 87 -36.38 -27.63 6.20
N LYS A 88 -37.45 -27.91 5.48
CA LYS A 88 -37.57 -29.12 4.64
C LYS A 88 -36.37 -29.28 3.69
N GLY A 89 -35.70 -30.43 3.78
CA GLY A 89 -34.52 -30.76 2.96
C GLY A 89 -33.18 -30.31 3.57
N ARG A 90 -33.18 -29.67 4.74
CA ARG A 90 -31.99 -29.13 5.41
C ARG A 90 -31.73 -29.83 6.75
N ALA A 91 -30.48 -29.71 7.20
CA ALA A 91 -30.03 -30.05 8.55
C ALA A 91 -29.41 -28.81 9.20
N PHE A 92 -29.46 -28.75 10.54
CA PHE A 92 -28.68 -27.81 11.32
C PHE A 92 -27.20 -28.16 11.25
N GLU A 93 -26.35 -27.15 11.13
CA GLU A 93 -24.90 -27.31 11.30
C GLU A 93 -24.42 -26.63 12.60
N ARG A 94 -24.99 -25.45 12.90
CA ARG A 94 -24.67 -24.65 14.09
C ARG A 94 -25.74 -23.60 14.38
N ALA A 95 -25.82 -23.11 15.61
CA ALA A 95 -26.73 -22.02 15.98
C ALA A 95 -26.27 -21.26 17.23
N VAL A 96 -26.76 -20.03 17.36
CA VAL A 96 -26.74 -19.23 18.60
C VAL A 96 -28.17 -19.03 19.10
N SER A 97 -28.34 -18.98 20.42
CA SER A 97 -29.59 -18.62 21.08
C SER A 97 -29.39 -17.35 21.91
N ALA A 98 -30.37 -16.45 21.88
CA ALA A 98 -30.42 -15.19 22.63
C ALA A 98 -31.88 -14.75 22.74
N ASP A 99 -32.13 -13.57 23.30
CA ASP A 99 -33.35 -12.78 23.07
C ASP A 99 -32.92 -11.65 22.10
N PHE A 100 -33.48 -11.59 20.88
CA PHE A 100 -33.06 -10.62 19.86
C PHE A 100 -34.03 -9.44 19.68
N ASP A 101 -35.29 -9.55 20.11
CA ASP A 101 -36.29 -8.47 20.04
C ASP A 101 -36.56 -7.79 21.39
N GLY A 102 -36.34 -8.49 22.50
CA GLY A 102 -36.50 -8.01 23.87
C GLY A 102 -37.78 -8.50 24.57
N ASP A 103 -38.34 -9.66 24.17
CA ASP A 103 -39.58 -10.22 24.72
C ASP A 103 -39.41 -11.22 25.89
N ASP A 104 -38.18 -11.35 26.43
CA ASP A 104 -37.74 -12.36 27.43
C ASP A 104 -37.80 -13.83 26.93
N ALA A 105 -38.24 -14.12 25.71
CA ALA A 105 -38.22 -15.48 25.15
C ALA A 105 -36.92 -15.79 24.39
N ILE A 106 -36.53 -17.07 24.39
CA ILE A 106 -35.28 -17.49 23.76
C ILE A 106 -35.49 -17.78 22.27
N ASP A 107 -35.06 -16.85 21.43
CA ASP A 107 -34.84 -17.03 20.01
C ASP A 107 -33.69 -17.99 19.71
N VAL A 108 -33.68 -18.54 18.49
CA VAL A 108 -32.53 -19.25 17.93
C VAL A 108 -32.24 -18.77 16.51
N VAL A 109 -31.00 -18.33 16.26
CA VAL A 109 -30.47 -18.11 14.89
C VAL A 109 -29.61 -19.30 14.50
N SER A 110 -30.05 -20.04 13.49
CA SER A 110 -29.42 -21.27 13.02
C SER A 110 -28.82 -21.10 11.62
N TRP A 111 -27.67 -21.72 11.40
CA TRP A 111 -27.10 -21.95 10.07
C TRP A 111 -27.39 -23.39 9.65
N THR A 112 -27.97 -23.51 8.47
CA THR A 112 -28.53 -24.76 7.93
C THR A 112 -27.86 -25.11 6.61
N VAL A 113 -27.64 -26.40 6.38
CA VAL A 113 -27.06 -26.93 5.14
C VAL A 113 -28.01 -27.96 4.50
N PRO A 114 -27.95 -28.20 3.18
CA PRO A 114 -28.74 -29.24 2.53
C PRO A 114 -28.39 -30.64 3.05
N VAL A 115 -29.37 -31.55 3.10
CA VAL A 115 -29.15 -32.95 3.50
C VAL A 115 -28.51 -33.76 2.36
N SER A 116 -28.87 -33.48 1.11
CA SER A 116 -28.17 -33.95 -0.08
C SER A 116 -27.07 -32.96 -0.44
N GLY A 117 -25.80 -33.35 -0.26
CA GLY A 117 -24.63 -32.44 -0.33
C GLY A 117 -24.25 -31.87 -1.70
N ASP A 118 -25.09 -32.05 -2.74
CA ASP A 118 -24.80 -31.63 -4.11
C ASP A 118 -25.24 -30.18 -4.37
N GLY A 119 -24.28 -29.25 -4.30
CA GLY A 119 -24.34 -27.92 -4.92
C GLY A 119 -25.26 -26.87 -4.28
N GLU A 120 -26.29 -27.26 -3.53
CA GLU A 120 -27.14 -26.31 -2.81
C GLU A 120 -26.41 -25.56 -1.68
N ARG A 121 -26.90 -24.37 -1.36
CA ARG A 121 -26.21 -23.41 -0.48
C ARG A 121 -26.77 -23.39 0.94
N GLY A 122 -25.91 -23.06 1.89
CA GLY A 122 -26.31 -22.84 3.27
C GLY A 122 -27.20 -21.59 3.45
N GLU A 123 -28.05 -21.63 4.47
CA GLU A 123 -29.00 -20.57 4.79
C GLU A 123 -29.06 -20.28 6.29
N LEU A 124 -29.23 -19.01 6.62
CA LEU A 124 -29.37 -18.50 7.98
C LEU A 124 -30.84 -18.25 8.30
N TRP A 125 -31.33 -18.83 9.38
CA TRP A 125 -32.74 -18.81 9.79
C TRP A 125 -32.89 -18.34 11.24
N LEU A 126 -33.95 -17.59 11.53
CA LEU A 126 -34.45 -17.30 12.86
C LEU A 126 -35.63 -18.22 13.17
N HIS A 127 -35.61 -18.84 14.36
CA HIS A 127 -36.72 -19.54 14.97
C HIS A 127 -37.09 -18.76 16.23
N SER A 128 -38.03 -17.83 16.12
CA SER A 128 -38.32 -16.85 17.18
C SER A 128 -38.91 -17.51 18.43
N GLY A 129 -38.82 -16.87 19.60
CA GLY A 129 -39.37 -17.37 20.87
C GLY A 129 -40.83 -17.84 20.75
N ASN A 130 -41.67 -17.01 20.11
CA ASN A 130 -43.09 -17.27 19.82
C ASN A 130 -43.36 -18.39 18.80
N GLY A 131 -42.32 -18.95 18.15
CA GLY A 131 -42.42 -20.12 17.27
C GLY A 131 -42.63 -19.81 15.79
N SER A 132 -42.49 -18.55 15.37
CA SER A 132 -42.43 -18.20 13.94
C SER A 132 -41.01 -18.41 13.36
N GLU A 133 -40.94 -18.77 12.08
CA GLU A 133 -39.67 -19.02 11.39
C GLU A 133 -39.45 -18.02 10.24
N LYS A 134 -38.28 -17.38 10.21
CA LYS A 134 -37.90 -16.36 9.22
C LYS A 134 -36.53 -16.69 8.64
N LYS A 135 -36.41 -16.82 7.31
CA LYS A 135 -35.10 -16.85 6.66
C LYS A 135 -34.47 -15.45 6.72
N LEU A 136 -33.26 -15.36 7.27
CA LEU A 136 -32.50 -14.12 7.38
C LEU A 136 -31.60 -13.90 6.16
N ALA A 137 -30.92 -14.95 5.70
CA ALA A 137 -30.00 -14.88 4.56
C ALA A 137 -29.81 -16.24 3.86
N THR A 138 -29.35 -16.19 2.61
CA THR A 138 -28.82 -17.35 1.84
C THR A 138 -27.36 -17.03 1.47
N LEU A 139 -26.48 -18.04 1.41
CA LEU A 139 -25.08 -17.83 1.05
C LEU A 139 -24.94 -17.05 -0.30
N PRO A 140 -24.19 -15.94 -0.35
CA PRO A 140 -24.16 -15.06 -1.52
C PRO A 140 -23.68 -15.71 -2.83
N GLY A 141 -24.09 -15.08 -3.94
CA GLY A 141 -23.78 -15.46 -5.33
C GLY A 141 -22.33 -15.90 -5.59
N PHE A 142 -21.38 -15.17 -5.01
CA PHE A 142 -19.95 -15.23 -5.33
C PHE A 142 -19.15 -16.28 -4.55
N VAL A 143 -19.66 -16.83 -3.44
CA VAL A 143 -18.87 -17.76 -2.61
C VAL A 143 -18.67 -19.08 -3.38
N PRO A 144 -17.43 -19.53 -3.61
CA PRO A 144 -17.16 -20.75 -4.36
C PRO A 144 -17.81 -21.99 -3.74
N SER A 145 -18.47 -22.79 -4.56
CA SER A 145 -19.24 -23.97 -4.16
C SER A 145 -19.16 -25.04 -5.25
N GLY A 146 -18.94 -26.30 -4.86
CA GLY A 146 -18.83 -27.44 -5.78
C GLY A 146 -18.06 -28.61 -5.16
N PRO A 147 -17.88 -29.75 -5.86
CA PRO A 147 -17.32 -30.98 -5.29
C PRO A 147 -15.88 -30.87 -4.74
N THR A 148 -15.12 -29.87 -5.19
CA THR A 148 -13.75 -29.59 -4.74
C THR A 148 -13.66 -28.44 -3.72
N CYS A 149 -14.80 -27.91 -3.25
CA CYS A 149 -14.89 -26.77 -2.33
C CYS A 149 -15.60 -27.16 -1.03
N LYS A 150 -14.91 -26.98 0.08
CA LYS A 150 -15.45 -27.12 1.44
C LYS A 150 -15.82 -25.74 1.99
N LEU A 151 -17.09 -25.55 2.35
CA LEU A 151 -17.48 -24.36 3.10
C LEU A 151 -17.06 -24.50 4.57
N ILE A 152 -16.46 -23.43 5.10
CA ILE A 152 -16.07 -23.28 6.50
C ILE A 152 -16.82 -22.06 7.03
N PRO A 153 -18.03 -22.24 7.56
CA PRO A 153 -18.75 -21.18 8.25
C PRO A 153 -18.25 -21.03 9.70
N GLU A 154 -18.41 -19.84 10.23
CA GLU A 154 -18.32 -19.43 11.62
C GLU A 154 -19.54 -18.56 11.92
N LEU A 155 -20.16 -18.76 13.07
CA LEU A 155 -21.40 -18.07 13.47
C LEU A 155 -21.21 -17.65 14.92
N THR A 156 -21.39 -16.36 15.20
CA THR A 156 -21.04 -15.76 16.49
C THR A 156 -22.06 -14.70 16.85
N LEU A 157 -22.60 -14.78 18.07
CA LEU A 157 -23.37 -13.69 18.68
C LEU A 157 -22.37 -12.59 19.05
N THR A 158 -22.40 -11.46 18.34
CA THR A 158 -21.38 -10.40 18.40
C THR A 158 -21.85 -9.14 19.14
N GLY A 159 -23.15 -9.07 19.45
CA GLY A 159 -23.81 -8.05 20.26
C GLY A 159 -25.10 -8.63 20.88
N PRO A 160 -25.82 -7.86 21.71
CA PRO A 160 -27.09 -8.29 22.29
C PRO A 160 -28.12 -8.70 21.25
N LYS A 161 -28.27 -7.92 20.16
CA LYS A 161 -29.29 -8.10 19.13
C LYS A 161 -28.72 -8.56 17.78
N SER A 162 -27.43 -8.85 17.70
CA SER A 162 -26.72 -9.08 16.43
C SER A 162 -25.89 -10.36 16.37
N VAL A 163 -25.96 -11.01 15.22
CA VAL A 163 -25.21 -12.23 14.90
C VAL A 163 -24.35 -12.01 13.66
N THR A 164 -23.08 -12.38 13.75
CA THR A 164 -22.16 -12.42 12.61
C THR A 164 -22.06 -13.84 12.05
N LEU A 165 -22.26 -13.98 10.75
CA LEU A 165 -21.98 -15.18 9.97
C LEU A 165 -20.81 -14.90 9.02
N ASP A 166 -19.73 -15.64 9.17
CA ASP A 166 -18.55 -15.57 8.32
C ASP A 166 -18.38 -16.92 7.61
N VAL A 167 -18.37 -16.96 6.28
CA VAL A 167 -18.26 -18.22 5.51
C VAL A 167 -17.16 -18.11 4.49
N ARG A 168 -16.08 -18.87 4.70
CA ARG A 168 -14.97 -19.04 3.74
C ARG A 168 -15.13 -20.34 2.95
N ALA A 169 -14.95 -20.30 1.64
CA ALA A 169 -14.71 -21.48 0.83
C ALA A 169 -13.22 -21.86 0.86
N ASP A 170 -12.93 -23.13 1.17
CA ASP A 170 -11.62 -23.77 1.06
C ASP A 170 -11.68 -24.76 -0.10
N CYS A 171 -10.96 -24.48 -1.19
CA CYS A 171 -11.13 -25.18 -2.48
C CYS A 171 -9.80 -25.71 -3.02
N GLY A 172 -9.81 -26.94 -3.53
CA GLY A 172 -8.63 -27.59 -4.12
C GLY A 172 -8.14 -27.01 -5.46
N ALA A 173 -8.62 -25.84 -5.87
CA ALA A 173 -8.20 -25.12 -7.06
C ALA A 173 -7.89 -23.66 -6.72
N ASP A 174 -6.84 -23.11 -7.33
CA ASP A 174 -6.48 -21.71 -7.13
C ASP A 174 -7.37 -20.76 -7.93
N PHE A 175 -7.76 -19.66 -7.28
CA PHE A 175 -8.52 -18.58 -7.90
C PHE A 175 -7.60 -17.47 -8.40
N LEU A 176 -8.08 -16.71 -9.40
CA LEU A 176 -7.44 -15.45 -9.80
C LEU A 176 -7.32 -14.53 -8.56
N ALA A 177 -6.16 -13.91 -8.39
CA ALA A 177 -5.88 -13.10 -7.21
C ALA A 177 -6.88 -11.95 -7.07
N ARG A 178 -7.42 -11.78 -5.85
CA ARG A 178 -8.52 -10.87 -5.46
C ARG A 178 -9.94 -11.35 -5.80
N THR A 179 -10.13 -12.55 -6.35
CA THR A 179 -11.46 -13.21 -6.34
C THR A 179 -11.95 -13.35 -4.88
N PRO A 180 -13.15 -12.88 -4.52
CA PRO A 180 -13.71 -13.12 -3.19
C PRO A 180 -14.08 -14.59 -2.98
N GLU A 181 -13.60 -15.18 -1.88
CA GLU A 181 -13.91 -16.57 -1.50
C GLU A 181 -14.56 -16.68 -0.12
N ARG A 182 -14.70 -15.56 0.59
CA ARG A 182 -15.29 -15.44 1.92
C ARG A 182 -16.39 -14.39 1.94
N ALA A 183 -17.52 -14.70 2.56
CA ALA A 183 -18.63 -13.78 2.80
C ALA A 183 -18.75 -13.50 4.29
N LEU A 184 -18.72 -12.22 4.67
CA LEU A 184 -18.98 -11.79 6.05
C LEU A 184 -20.32 -11.05 6.08
N LEU A 185 -21.30 -11.62 6.79
CA LEU A 185 -22.61 -11.03 7.01
C LEU A 185 -22.78 -10.69 8.49
N VAL A 186 -23.38 -9.55 8.80
CA VAL A 186 -23.83 -9.18 10.14
C VAL A 186 -25.34 -8.96 10.07
N VAL A 187 -26.08 -9.65 10.93
CA VAL A 187 -27.54 -9.64 10.92
C VAL A 187 -28.14 -9.23 12.26
N ALA A 188 -29.20 -8.43 12.21
CA ALA A 188 -30.09 -8.12 13.33
C ALA A 188 -31.38 -8.94 13.13
N PRO A 189 -31.56 -10.10 13.81
CA PRO A 189 -32.58 -11.09 13.43
C PRO A 189 -34.02 -10.58 13.47
N ALA A 190 -34.32 -9.77 14.48
CA ALA A 190 -35.63 -9.13 14.70
C ALA A 190 -35.96 -8.01 13.69
N SER A 191 -34.96 -7.43 13.03
CA SER A 191 -35.17 -6.34 12.07
C SER A 191 -35.98 -6.81 10.86
N GLU A 192 -36.87 -5.95 10.33
CA GLU A 192 -37.60 -6.19 9.07
C GLU A 192 -36.61 -6.52 7.94
N HIS A 193 -35.55 -5.72 7.82
CA HIS A 193 -34.39 -5.95 6.96
C HIS A 193 -33.25 -6.54 7.82
N PRO A 194 -33.06 -7.87 7.83
CA PRO A 194 -32.18 -8.50 8.82
C PRO A 194 -30.69 -8.36 8.52
N VAL A 195 -30.28 -8.15 7.26
CA VAL A 195 -28.86 -8.01 6.89
C VAL A 195 -28.41 -6.57 7.02
N VAL A 196 -27.64 -6.28 8.06
CA VAL A 196 -27.13 -4.93 8.39
C VAL A 196 -25.84 -4.64 7.60
N VAL A 197 -24.91 -5.60 7.56
CA VAL A 197 -23.67 -5.51 6.77
C VAL A 197 -23.46 -6.80 5.98
N SER A 198 -23.00 -6.67 4.74
CA SER A 198 -22.62 -7.77 3.86
C SER A 198 -21.36 -7.38 3.10
N LEU A 199 -20.30 -8.18 3.22
CA LEU A 199 -19.01 -7.95 2.60
C LEU A 199 -18.50 -9.19 1.86
N ARG A 200 -17.87 -8.97 0.71
CA ARG A 200 -17.06 -9.99 0.02
C ARG A 200 -15.60 -9.80 0.40
N VAL A 201 -14.93 -10.90 0.70
CA VAL A 201 -13.55 -10.93 1.17
C VAL A 201 -12.75 -11.90 0.33
N ALA A 202 -11.68 -11.41 -0.29
CA ALA A 202 -10.70 -12.22 -1.02
C ALA A 202 -9.55 -12.68 -0.10
N ARG A 203 -8.77 -13.67 -0.57
CA ARG A 203 -7.50 -14.05 0.08
C ARG A 203 -6.62 -12.80 0.34
N PRO A 204 -5.81 -12.78 1.41
CA PRO A 204 -4.74 -11.80 1.56
C PRO A 204 -3.73 -11.87 0.39
N ALA A 205 -2.75 -10.96 0.36
CA ALA A 205 -1.57 -11.14 -0.48
C ALA A 205 -0.74 -12.36 -0.01
N PRO A 206 0.10 -12.96 -0.87
CA PRO A 206 1.12 -13.90 -0.45
C PRO A 206 1.97 -13.34 0.71
N ASP A 207 2.24 -14.19 1.70
CA ASP A 207 2.97 -13.84 2.94
C ASP A 207 2.30 -12.73 3.80
N GLU A 208 0.97 -12.55 3.71
CA GLU A 208 0.16 -11.75 4.63
C GLU A 208 -0.98 -12.56 5.29
N ASP A 209 -1.27 -12.27 6.56
CA ASP A 209 -2.54 -12.61 7.22
C ASP A 209 -3.52 -11.42 7.09
N LEU A 210 -4.80 -11.70 6.81
CA LEU A 210 -5.91 -10.74 6.87
C LEU A 210 -6.99 -11.27 7.81
N SER A 211 -7.12 -10.67 9.00
CA SER A 211 -8.17 -10.99 9.96
C SER A 211 -9.22 -9.87 10.06
N LEU A 212 -10.45 -10.27 10.39
CA LEU A 212 -11.60 -9.41 10.55
C LEU A 212 -12.20 -9.72 11.91
N GLY A 213 -12.35 -8.72 12.78
CA GLY A 213 -13.10 -8.82 14.03
C GLY A 213 -14.37 -8.00 13.93
N VAL A 214 -15.51 -8.55 14.34
CA VAL A 214 -16.79 -7.83 14.42
C VAL A 214 -17.21 -7.70 15.87
N THR A 215 -17.60 -6.49 16.25
CA THR A 215 -18.28 -6.18 17.52
C THR A 215 -19.50 -5.35 17.21
N THR A 216 -20.64 -5.68 17.81
CA THR A 216 -21.91 -4.98 17.60
C THR A 216 -22.48 -4.49 18.93
N THR A 217 -22.89 -3.23 18.94
CA THR A 217 -23.35 -2.50 20.14
C THR A 217 -24.17 -1.31 19.69
N ASP A 218 -25.24 -0.94 20.39
CA ASP A 218 -25.85 0.39 20.28
C ASP A 218 -24.82 1.48 20.67
N ARG A 219 -24.51 2.42 19.78
CA ARG A 219 -23.53 3.51 20.02
C ARG A 219 -24.13 4.91 20.10
N ASP A 220 -25.39 5.09 19.72
CA ASP A 220 -26.06 6.40 19.81
C ASP A 220 -27.45 6.40 20.47
N GLY A 221 -27.90 5.26 20.97
CA GLY A 221 -29.04 5.10 21.86
C GLY A 221 -30.38 4.88 21.17
N ASP A 222 -30.40 4.50 19.88
CA ASP A 222 -31.65 4.24 19.14
C ASP A 222 -32.22 2.82 19.32
N GLY A 223 -31.52 1.97 20.08
CA GLY A 223 -31.94 0.61 20.46
C GLY A 223 -31.53 -0.48 19.46
N ARG A 224 -30.79 -0.13 18.41
CA ARG A 224 -30.21 -1.03 17.39
C ARG A 224 -28.72 -1.29 17.67
N ASP A 225 -28.19 -2.37 17.11
CA ASP A 225 -26.78 -2.72 17.24
C ASP A 225 -25.97 -2.19 16.04
N ASP A 226 -25.12 -1.18 16.27
CA ASP A 226 -24.20 -0.67 15.25
C ASP A 226 -23.02 -1.62 15.03
N VAL A 227 -22.54 -1.71 13.78
CA VAL A 227 -21.49 -2.65 13.38
C VAL A 227 -20.12 -1.97 13.36
N ARG A 228 -19.22 -2.39 14.25
CA ARG A 228 -17.78 -2.06 14.18
C ARG A 228 -16.99 -3.27 13.65
N LEU A 229 -16.29 -3.08 12.55
CA LEU A 229 -15.40 -4.06 11.91
C LEU A 229 -13.94 -3.63 12.07
N ALA A 230 -13.16 -4.37 12.85
CA ALA A 230 -11.70 -4.21 12.92
C ALA A 230 -11.03 -5.04 11.81
N VAL A 231 -10.48 -4.37 10.80
CA VAL A 231 -9.74 -4.96 9.69
C VAL A 231 -8.25 -4.93 10.01
N THR A 232 -7.61 -6.10 10.07
CA THR A 232 -6.22 -6.24 10.54
C THR A 232 -5.36 -7.00 9.54
N VAL A 233 -4.19 -6.44 9.20
CA VAL A 233 -3.20 -7.07 8.31
C VAL A 233 -1.88 -7.25 9.03
N ARG A 234 -1.27 -8.43 8.87
CA ARG A 234 0.08 -8.76 9.36
C ARG A 234 0.91 -9.36 8.22
N ALA A 235 2.05 -8.75 7.90
CA ALA A 235 3.05 -9.43 7.08
C ALA A 235 3.72 -10.56 7.88
N LYS A 236 3.92 -11.72 7.26
CA LYS A 236 4.59 -12.89 7.83
C LYS A 236 5.97 -12.52 8.39
N GLY A 237 6.25 -12.93 9.62
CA GLY A 237 7.47 -12.55 10.34
C GLY A 237 7.46 -11.14 10.94
N SER A 238 6.37 -10.38 10.80
CA SER A 238 6.20 -9.11 11.52
C SER A 238 5.41 -9.31 12.81
N GLU A 239 6.03 -8.92 13.93
CA GLU A 239 5.42 -8.92 15.26
C GLU A 239 4.28 -7.88 15.40
N ARG A 240 4.26 -6.86 14.54
CA ARG A 240 3.45 -5.65 14.68
C ARG A 240 2.37 -5.54 13.58
N PRO A 241 1.18 -6.14 13.74
CA PRO A 241 0.09 -5.97 12.79
C PRO A 241 -0.36 -4.50 12.71
N ALA A 242 -0.95 -4.12 11.57
CA ALA A 242 -1.68 -2.86 11.43
C ALA A 242 -3.18 -3.16 11.43
N SER A 243 -3.98 -2.32 12.10
CA SER A 243 -5.44 -2.45 12.18
C SER A 243 -6.13 -1.11 11.94
N ALA A 244 -7.33 -1.16 11.37
CA ALA A 244 -8.22 -0.01 11.20
C ALA A 244 -9.69 -0.45 11.34
N GLU A 245 -10.54 0.49 11.73
CA GLU A 245 -11.97 0.27 11.97
C GLU A 245 -12.78 0.76 10.77
N LEU A 246 -13.79 -0.01 10.37
CA LEU A 246 -14.95 0.49 9.62
C LEU A 246 -16.17 0.41 10.54
N VAL A 247 -17.02 1.43 10.50
CA VAL A 247 -18.24 1.49 11.31
C VAL A 247 -19.45 1.76 10.41
N TRP A 248 -20.53 1.03 10.67
CA TRP A 248 -21.86 1.26 10.13
C TRP A 248 -22.83 1.47 11.29
N LEU A 249 -23.63 2.54 11.22
CA LEU A 249 -24.71 2.80 12.15
C LEU A 249 -26.00 2.24 11.57
N ASP A 250 -26.71 1.37 12.30
CA ASP A 250 -27.95 0.76 11.77
C ASP A 250 -29.12 1.73 11.91
N ARG A 251 -29.79 2.04 10.80
CA ARG A 251 -30.89 3.00 10.77
C ARG A 251 -32.17 2.36 10.26
N ALA A 252 -33.30 2.99 10.53
CA ALA A 252 -34.60 2.59 9.97
C ALA A 252 -34.62 2.50 8.43
N ALA A 253 -33.71 3.20 7.72
CA ALA A 253 -33.52 3.13 6.27
C ALA A 253 -32.40 2.19 5.80
N GLY A 254 -31.85 1.36 6.70
CA GLY A 254 -30.68 0.51 6.48
C GLY A 254 -29.36 1.11 6.99
N ALA A 255 -28.32 0.29 7.04
CA ALA A 255 -27.05 0.63 7.66
C ALA A 255 -26.27 1.73 6.91
N SER A 256 -25.79 2.73 7.65
CA SER A 256 -25.12 3.92 7.13
C SER A 256 -23.67 3.99 7.60
N ARG A 257 -22.70 4.21 6.70
CA ARG A 257 -21.28 4.26 7.09
C ARG A 257 -20.93 5.54 7.85
N ASP A 258 -20.21 5.38 8.96
CA ASP A 258 -19.55 6.47 9.67
C ASP A 258 -18.49 7.12 8.77
N ALA A 259 -18.71 8.40 8.43
CA ALA A 259 -17.81 9.18 7.58
C ALA A 259 -16.43 9.45 8.20
N SER A 260 -16.28 9.29 9.53
CA SER A 260 -14.99 9.38 10.20
C SER A 260 -14.10 8.16 9.99
N GLN A 261 -14.68 7.01 9.58
CA GLN A 261 -13.97 5.73 9.45
C GLN A 261 -13.79 5.27 7.99
N PRO A 262 -12.57 4.81 7.61
CA PRO A 262 -11.46 4.42 8.48
C PRO A 262 -10.44 5.54 8.77
N ILE A 263 -10.67 6.78 8.35
CA ILE A 263 -9.66 7.86 8.43
C ILE A 263 -9.20 8.11 9.87
N GLY A 264 -10.12 8.11 10.84
CA GLY A 264 -9.83 8.29 12.25
C GLY A 264 -8.92 7.18 12.80
N SER A 265 -9.30 5.91 12.63
CA SER A 265 -8.53 4.75 13.09
C SER A 265 -7.17 4.62 12.38
N LEU A 266 -7.11 4.79 11.05
CA LEU A 266 -5.86 4.87 10.27
C LEU A 266 -4.96 6.03 10.75
N GLY A 267 -5.57 7.18 11.04
CA GLY A 267 -4.89 8.35 11.60
C GLY A 267 -4.25 8.08 12.96
N ARG A 268 -4.92 7.31 13.84
CA ARG A 268 -4.39 6.89 15.15
C ARG A 268 -3.14 6.01 14.97
N VAL A 269 -3.20 4.95 14.17
CA VAL A 269 -2.04 4.04 13.99
C VAL A 269 -0.86 4.72 13.31
N ALA A 270 -1.10 5.60 12.33
CA ALA A 270 -0.02 6.38 11.69
C ALA A 270 0.62 7.41 12.66
N ALA A 271 -0.14 7.99 13.59
CA ALA A 271 0.42 8.84 14.65
C ALA A 271 1.28 8.03 15.65
N GLY A 272 0.89 6.77 15.92
CA GLY A 272 1.68 5.84 16.72
C GLY A 272 3.08 5.57 16.13
N GLU A 273 3.20 5.38 14.81
CA GLU A 273 4.51 5.25 14.17
C GLU A 273 5.32 6.56 14.20
N LEU A 274 4.68 7.73 14.05
CA LEU A 274 5.35 9.03 14.19
C LEU A 274 5.87 9.29 15.63
N TRP A 275 5.18 8.80 16.65
CA TRP A 275 5.65 8.82 18.04
C TRP A 275 6.83 7.87 18.24
N ARG A 276 6.80 6.67 17.64
CA ARG A 276 7.90 5.69 17.68
C ARG A 276 9.14 6.18 16.92
N ALA A 277 8.95 6.90 15.82
CA ALA A 277 10.01 7.47 15.00
C ALA A 277 10.94 8.41 15.77
N LYS A 278 10.40 9.16 16.75
CA LYS A 278 11.16 10.08 17.62
C LYS A 278 11.96 9.39 18.72
N ARG A 279 11.78 8.08 18.95
CA ARG A 279 12.38 7.32 20.05
C ARG A 279 13.48 6.38 19.54
N LYS A 280 14.74 6.63 19.93
CA LYS A 280 15.95 5.92 19.46
C LYS A 280 15.83 4.38 19.48
N ASN A 281 15.26 3.82 20.54
CA ASN A 281 15.07 2.37 20.71
C ASN A 281 13.91 1.77 19.88
N LEU A 282 12.99 2.60 19.37
CA LEU A 282 11.83 2.15 18.58
C LEU A 282 11.94 2.49 17.09
N ALA A 283 12.74 3.49 16.73
CA ALA A 283 12.92 4.01 15.37
C ALA A 283 13.38 2.94 14.35
N ALA A 284 14.03 1.85 14.77
CA ALA A 284 14.34 0.71 13.89
C ALA A 284 13.10 -0.07 13.43
N SER A 285 12.05 -0.16 14.26
CA SER A 285 10.82 -0.91 13.95
C SER A 285 9.84 -0.17 13.03
N VAL A 286 9.98 1.16 12.89
CA VAL A 286 9.00 2.05 12.25
C VAL A 286 8.79 1.71 10.78
N GLN A 287 9.83 1.33 10.04
CA GLN A 287 9.68 0.94 8.62
C GLN A 287 8.72 -0.24 8.47
N SER A 288 8.81 -1.27 9.33
CA SER A 288 7.88 -2.41 9.28
C SER A 288 6.46 -2.03 9.71
N GLY A 289 6.30 -1.10 10.66
CA GLY A 289 4.99 -0.58 11.07
C GLY A 289 4.32 0.20 9.93
N VAL A 290 5.05 1.13 9.32
CA VAL A 290 4.59 1.91 8.15
C VAL A 290 4.28 1.00 6.96
N ASP A 291 5.15 0.02 6.66
CA ASP A 291 4.91 -0.91 5.56
C ASP A 291 3.68 -1.81 5.84
N ASN A 292 3.40 -2.21 7.07
CA ASN A 292 2.16 -2.91 7.42
C ASN A 292 0.91 -2.03 7.31
N ILE A 293 0.98 -0.74 7.68
CA ILE A 293 -0.14 0.20 7.46
C ILE A 293 -0.40 0.40 5.95
N ARG A 294 0.66 0.42 5.11
CA ARG A 294 0.52 0.45 3.64
C ARG A 294 -0.10 -0.83 3.07
N ARG A 295 0.20 -2.01 3.63
CA ARG A 295 -0.46 -3.28 3.27
C ARG A 295 -1.94 -3.28 3.68
N LEU A 296 -2.26 -2.81 4.89
CA LEU A 296 -3.63 -2.62 5.36
C LEU A 296 -4.42 -1.69 4.42
N LEU A 297 -3.89 -0.50 4.12
CA LEU A 297 -4.50 0.42 3.14
C LEU A 297 -4.68 -0.24 1.77
N SER A 298 -3.73 -1.09 1.34
CA SER A 298 -3.79 -1.80 0.06
C SER A 298 -4.90 -2.85 -0.01
N SER A 299 -5.17 -3.54 1.09
CA SER A 299 -6.25 -4.53 1.21
C SER A 299 -7.61 -3.92 1.54
N LEU A 300 -7.65 -2.80 2.28
CA LEU A 300 -8.87 -2.14 2.74
C LEU A 300 -9.47 -1.16 1.72
N CYS A 301 -8.63 -0.38 1.05
CA CYS A 301 -9.08 0.80 0.29
C CYS A 301 -9.08 0.57 -1.22
N GLY A 302 -10.23 0.73 -1.88
CA GLY A 302 -10.36 0.60 -3.34
C GLY A 302 -9.43 1.50 -4.16
N ALA A 303 -9.05 2.66 -3.60
CA ALA A 303 -8.04 3.56 -4.15
C ALA A 303 -6.64 2.95 -4.30
N SER A 304 -6.40 1.74 -3.78
CA SER A 304 -5.15 0.98 -4.01
C SER A 304 -5.09 0.30 -5.37
N GLY A 305 -6.23 0.08 -6.03
CA GLY A 305 -6.32 -0.80 -7.19
C GLY A 305 -6.09 -2.30 -6.88
N THR A 306 -5.90 -2.69 -5.61
CA THR A 306 -5.57 -4.06 -5.18
C THR A 306 -6.35 -4.54 -3.93
N ALA A 307 -7.46 -3.88 -3.60
CA ALA A 307 -8.30 -4.19 -2.44
C ALA A 307 -8.75 -5.66 -2.36
N ARG A 308 -9.02 -6.12 -1.13
CA ARG A 308 -9.48 -7.46 -0.77
C ARG A 308 -10.87 -7.46 -0.11
N LEU A 309 -11.33 -6.30 0.37
CA LEU A 309 -12.67 -6.11 0.92
C LEU A 309 -13.55 -5.36 -0.10
N PHE A 310 -14.76 -5.86 -0.29
CA PHE A 310 -15.77 -5.34 -1.21
C PHE A 310 -17.14 -5.32 -0.53
N ASP A 311 -18.03 -4.42 -0.94
CA ASP A 311 -19.43 -4.37 -0.49
C ASP A 311 -20.28 -5.51 -1.07
N ALA A 312 -21.57 -5.55 -0.71
CA ALA A 312 -22.49 -6.62 -1.12
C ALA A 312 -22.57 -6.77 -2.65
N GLU A 313 -22.49 -5.66 -3.38
CA GLU A 313 -22.54 -5.53 -4.85
C GLU A 313 -21.22 -5.96 -5.50
N GLY A 314 -20.10 -5.77 -4.81
CA GLY A 314 -18.75 -6.16 -5.22
C GLY A 314 -17.85 -4.99 -5.60
N ALA A 315 -18.22 -3.76 -5.30
CA ALA A 315 -17.34 -2.60 -5.44
C ALA A 315 -16.35 -2.52 -4.24
N PRO A 316 -15.11 -2.07 -4.47
CA PRO A 316 -14.09 -2.05 -3.42
C PRO A 316 -14.28 -0.86 -2.47
N LEU A 317 -14.12 -1.08 -1.17
CA LEU A 317 -14.52 -0.12 -0.15
C LEU A 317 -13.76 1.22 -0.23
N SER A 318 -14.47 2.35 -0.17
CA SER A 318 -13.86 3.68 -0.08
C SER A 318 -13.34 3.98 1.33
N CYS A 319 -12.17 4.62 1.38
CA CYS A 319 -11.53 5.10 2.62
C CYS A 319 -11.54 6.64 2.76
N GLY A 320 -12.18 7.37 1.84
CA GLY A 320 -12.17 8.84 1.84
C GLY A 320 -10.78 9.46 1.63
N ASN A 321 -10.54 10.63 2.21
CA ASN A 321 -9.29 11.38 2.03
C ASN A 321 -8.17 10.87 2.97
N LEU A 322 -7.17 10.22 2.39
CA LEU A 322 -6.02 9.65 3.11
C LEU A 322 -4.87 10.63 3.39
N GLY A 323 -4.97 11.91 3.01
CA GLY A 323 -3.83 12.85 3.06
C GLY A 323 -3.15 12.97 4.44
N ILE A 324 -3.93 13.03 5.53
CA ILE A 324 -3.39 13.06 6.90
C ILE A 324 -2.66 11.77 7.30
N VAL A 325 -3.03 10.63 6.70
CA VAL A 325 -2.37 9.33 6.90
C VAL A 325 -1.07 9.29 6.10
N VAL A 326 -1.09 9.72 4.84
CA VAL A 326 0.11 9.83 3.98
C VAL A 326 1.17 10.74 4.62
N ASP A 327 0.78 11.94 5.07
CA ASP A 327 1.64 12.87 5.83
C ASP A 327 2.28 12.19 7.05
N ARG A 328 1.46 11.56 7.92
CA ARG A 328 1.97 10.94 9.15
C ARG A 328 2.95 9.79 8.86
N LEU A 329 2.69 8.96 7.85
CA LEU A 329 3.55 7.84 7.48
C LEU A 329 4.88 8.30 6.85
N GLY A 330 4.85 9.27 5.94
CA GLY A 330 6.07 9.80 5.30
C GLY A 330 6.97 10.54 6.30
N VAL A 331 6.38 11.39 7.16
CA VAL A 331 7.11 12.05 8.25
C VAL A 331 7.67 11.03 9.24
N ALA A 332 6.97 9.92 9.51
CA ALA A 332 7.46 8.85 10.39
C ALA A 332 8.69 8.13 9.81
N GLU A 333 8.71 7.76 8.52
CA GLU A 333 9.89 7.16 7.89
C GLU A 333 11.12 8.06 7.99
N VAL A 334 11.01 9.33 7.57
CA VAL A 334 12.14 10.28 7.58
C VAL A 334 12.59 10.58 9.00
N THR A 335 11.66 10.81 9.94
CA THR A 335 11.99 11.06 11.35
C THR A 335 12.68 9.86 12.00
N ALA A 336 12.27 8.63 11.64
CA ALA A 336 12.89 7.41 12.16
C ALA A 336 14.31 7.23 11.62
N ALA A 337 14.53 7.45 10.31
CA ALA A 337 15.84 7.39 9.70
C ALA A 337 16.80 8.44 10.29
N VAL A 338 16.35 9.69 10.44
CA VAL A 338 17.13 10.76 11.10
C VAL A 338 17.42 10.45 12.57
N THR A 339 16.49 9.81 13.29
CA THR A 339 16.71 9.35 14.66
C THR A 339 17.73 8.20 14.75
N ARG A 340 17.87 7.39 13.69
CA ARG A 340 18.95 6.39 13.52
C ARG A 340 20.29 6.99 13.02
N LYS A 341 20.31 8.26 12.59
CA LYS A 341 21.38 8.88 11.78
C LYS A 341 21.63 8.20 10.42
N ASP A 342 20.57 7.69 9.79
CA ASP A 342 20.65 6.96 8.53
C ASP A 342 20.26 7.88 7.35
N ALA A 343 21.26 8.44 6.65
CA ALA A 343 21.04 9.34 5.53
C ALA A 343 20.43 8.62 4.31
N LEU A 344 20.86 7.40 4.04
CA LEU A 344 20.35 6.57 2.94
C LEU A 344 18.85 6.29 3.12
N ASP A 345 18.41 5.85 4.29
CA ASP A 345 16.97 5.62 4.53
C ASP A 345 16.18 6.94 4.57
N ALA A 346 16.76 8.05 5.03
CA ALA A 346 16.09 9.35 5.10
C ALA A 346 15.81 9.94 3.71
N PHE A 347 16.84 10.06 2.87
CA PHE A 347 16.68 10.50 1.48
C PHE A 347 15.96 9.42 0.64
N GLY A 348 16.16 8.14 0.96
CA GLY A 348 15.42 7.04 0.37
C GLY A 348 13.91 7.12 0.63
N ALA A 349 13.47 7.52 1.83
CA ALA A 349 12.06 7.76 2.12
C ALA A 349 11.52 8.97 1.34
N LEU A 350 12.30 10.05 1.22
CA LEU A 350 11.96 11.20 0.37
C LEU A 350 11.88 10.84 -1.12
N THR A 351 12.60 9.81 -1.59
CA THR A 351 12.47 9.24 -2.96
C THR A 351 11.21 8.38 -3.14
N ARG A 352 10.62 7.84 -2.07
CA ARG A 352 9.41 6.99 -2.09
C ARG A 352 8.09 7.75 -1.89
N ASP A 353 8.17 9.06 -1.70
CA ASP A 353 7.00 9.94 -1.63
C ASP A 353 6.25 9.95 -2.97
N GLY A 354 4.93 9.88 -2.95
CA GLY A 354 4.10 9.68 -4.14
C GLY A 354 3.86 8.22 -4.55
N LEU A 355 4.58 7.23 -4.00
CA LEU A 355 4.40 5.83 -4.39
C LEU A 355 3.17 5.17 -3.75
N TYR A 356 2.64 5.71 -2.66
CA TYR A 356 1.66 5.05 -1.81
C TYR A 356 0.51 6.00 -1.45
N PHE A 357 -0.62 5.89 -2.17
CA PHE A 357 -1.88 6.62 -1.99
C PHE A 357 -1.84 8.15 -2.19
N GLY A 358 -0.67 8.76 -2.30
CA GLY A 358 -0.48 10.17 -2.56
C GLY A 358 0.94 10.62 -2.24
N HIS A 359 1.15 11.94 -2.27
CA HIS A 359 2.35 12.59 -1.79
C HIS A 359 2.11 13.20 -0.40
N MET A 360 3.17 13.45 0.37
CA MET A 360 3.12 14.37 1.51
C MET A 360 2.74 15.78 1.05
N SER A 361 2.03 16.53 1.89
CA SER A 361 1.76 17.94 1.68
C SER A 361 3.06 18.76 1.67
N ASP A 362 3.14 19.79 0.81
CA ASP A 362 4.37 20.59 0.59
C ASP A 362 5.03 21.09 1.89
N LYS A 363 4.21 21.41 2.90
CA LYS A 363 4.65 21.81 4.24
C LYS A 363 5.38 20.69 4.97
N GLN A 364 4.83 19.48 5.02
CA GLN A 364 5.47 18.32 5.65
C GLN A 364 6.67 17.85 4.83
N ARG A 365 6.54 17.88 3.49
CA ARG A 365 7.60 17.56 2.55
C ARG A 365 8.85 18.42 2.80
N SER A 366 8.69 19.74 2.77
CA SER A 366 9.80 20.68 3.01
C SER A 366 10.36 20.57 4.44
N ALA A 367 9.53 20.23 5.43
CA ALA A 367 9.98 19.97 6.79
C ALA A 367 10.83 18.70 6.90
N CYS A 368 10.49 17.63 6.16
CA CYS A 368 11.25 16.40 6.09
C CYS A 368 12.58 16.56 5.34
N GLU A 369 12.60 17.33 4.24
CA GLU A 369 13.84 17.68 3.53
C GLU A 369 14.80 18.45 4.44
N LYS A 370 14.31 19.49 5.13
CA LYS A 370 15.06 20.24 6.16
C LYS A 370 15.46 19.40 7.39
N LEU A 371 14.92 18.19 7.55
CA LEU A 371 15.30 17.25 8.60
C LEU A 371 16.39 16.27 8.10
N ALA A 372 16.30 15.82 6.85
CA ALA A 372 17.31 14.98 6.19
C ALA A 372 18.61 15.74 5.87
N ASP A 373 18.51 17.02 5.49
CA ASP A 373 19.64 17.95 5.28
C ASP A 373 20.55 18.10 6.53
N LYS A 374 20.09 17.69 7.72
CA LYS A 374 20.89 17.69 8.96
C LYS A 374 21.81 16.47 9.10
N LEU A 375 21.60 15.44 8.27
CA LEU A 375 22.49 14.27 8.18
C LEU A 375 23.57 14.50 7.12
N ALA A 376 23.14 14.97 5.94
CA ALA A 376 23.99 15.18 4.78
C ALA A 376 24.01 16.69 4.43
N PRO A 377 25.03 17.45 4.83
CA PRO A 377 25.14 18.87 4.50
C PRO A 377 25.12 19.09 2.99
N ARG A 378 24.49 20.20 2.58
CA ARG A 378 24.43 20.59 1.16
C ARG A 378 25.78 21.09 0.67
N VAL A 379 26.17 20.63 -0.52
CA VAL A 379 27.32 21.10 -1.29
C VAL A 379 26.82 21.55 -2.65
N GLU A 380 27.19 22.76 -3.07
CA GLU A 380 27.01 23.22 -4.44
C GLU A 380 28.29 22.85 -5.22
N PRO A 381 28.29 21.82 -6.08
CA PRO A 381 29.52 21.33 -6.69
C PRO A 381 29.83 22.07 -8.00
N VAL A 382 31.12 22.19 -8.32
CA VAL A 382 31.57 22.78 -9.58
C VAL A 382 31.30 21.78 -10.72
N SER A 383 30.61 22.22 -11.78
CA SER A 383 30.47 21.41 -13.00
C SER A 383 31.84 21.20 -13.63
N GLY A 384 32.13 19.95 -14.02
CA GLY A 384 33.23 19.65 -14.92
C GLY A 384 33.02 20.22 -16.33
N PRO A 385 34.03 20.11 -17.19
CA PRO A 385 33.93 20.52 -18.60
C PRO A 385 32.86 19.73 -19.35
N ASP A 386 32.39 20.29 -20.47
CA ASP A 386 31.45 19.60 -21.37
C ASP A 386 32.09 18.35 -21.97
N ILE A 387 31.33 17.24 -21.95
CA ILE A 387 31.74 15.93 -22.46
C ILE A 387 30.97 15.63 -23.76
N GLY A 388 31.71 15.31 -24.82
CA GLY A 388 31.20 14.90 -26.12
C GLY A 388 30.80 13.43 -26.18
N ALA A 389 31.51 12.54 -25.47
CA ALA A 389 31.17 11.12 -25.35
C ALA A 389 29.72 10.88 -24.90
N ARG A 390 28.98 10.08 -25.66
CA ARG A 390 27.60 9.71 -25.36
C ARG A 390 27.55 8.34 -24.67
N PRO A 391 27.01 8.24 -23.44
CA PRO A 391 26.78 6.97 -22.78
C PRO A 391 25.82 6.07 -23.57
N ALA A 392 26.03 4.76 -23.53
CA ALA A 392 25.06 3.79 -24.01
C ALA A 392 23.79 3.78 -23.15
N SER A 393 22.64 3.69 -23.82
CA SER A 393 21.31 3.64 -23.20
C SER A 393 20.76 2.21 -23.19
N SER A 394 20.13 1.81 -22.08
CA SER A 394 19.36 0.57 -21.97
C SER A 394 17.89 0.88 -21.67
N SER A 395 16.97 0.09 -22.22
CA SER A 395 15.55 0.10 -21.84
C SER A 395 15.24 -0.84 -20.66
N ALA A 396 16.17 -1.72 -20.30
CA ALA A 396 16.07 -2.66 -19.18
C ALA A 396 16.96 -2.23 -17.99
N PRO A 397 16.65 -2.67 -16.75
CA PRO A 397 17.53 -2.49 -15.59
C PRO A 397 18.96 -2.91 -15.90
N SER A 398 19.93 -2.06 -15.56
CA SER A 398 21.28 -2.16 -16.10
C SER A 398 22.33 -1.55 -15.17
N PHE A 399 23.58 -1.99 -15.32
CA PHE A 399 24.73 -1.25 -14.81
C PHE A 399 24.79 0.15 -15.44
N SER A 400 25.39 1.10 -14.73
CA SER A 400 25.70 2.41 -15.29
C SER A 400 26.66 2.29 -16.48
N PRO A 401 26.45 3.07 -17.55
CA PRO A 401 27.45 3.27 -18.61
C PRO A 401 28.61 4.18 -18.16
N LEU A 402 28.67 4.58 -16.89
CA LEU A 402 29.73 5.37 -16.26
C LEU A 402 30.48 4.53 -15.22
N ALA A 403 31.79 4.72 -15.08
CA ALA A 403 32.59 4.18 -13.98
C ALA A 403 33.81 5.09 -13.74
N PHE A 404 34.24 5.31 -12.51
CA PHE A 404 35.53 5.97 -12.25
C PHE A 404 36.68 4.96 -12.28
N GLU A 405 37.88 5.41 -12.63
CA GLU A 405 39.13 4.71 -12.34
C GLU A 405 39.70 5.18 -10.99
N ALA A 406 40.60 4.39 -10.39
CA ALA A 406 41.22 4.72 -9.09
C ALA A 406 42.07 6.01 -9.10
N ASN A 407 42.42 6.52 -10.28
CA ASN A 407 43.12 7.80 -10.51
C ASN A 407 42.17 9.01 -10.61
N GLY A 408 40.85 8.81 -10.58
CA GLY A 408 39.85 9.88 -10.70
C GLY A 408 39.49 10.30 -12.14
N ALA A 409 39.92 9.55 -13.15
CA ALA A 409 39.40 9.63 -14.52
C ALA A 409 38.01 8.94 -14.62
N LEU A 410 37.16 9.40 -15.52
CA LEU A 410 35.84 8.83 -15.78
C LEU A 410 35.87 7.97 -17.05
N LEU A 411 35.47 6.71 -16.95
CA LEU A 411 35.16 5.84 -18.08
C LEU A 411 33.69 6.02 -18.49
N ILE A 412 33.48 6.24 -19.78
CA ILE A 412 32.15 6.34 -20.41
C ILE A 412 32.04 5.25 -21.46
N ARG A 413 31.18 4.28 -21.19
CA ARG A 413 30.84 3.21 -22.11
C ARG A 413 29.86 3.72 -23.16
N SER A 414 30.32 3.81 -24.42
CA SER A 414 29.46 4.07 -25.58
C SER A 414 28.74 2.78 -26.00
N GLN A 415 28.07 2.78 -27.16
CA GLN A 415 27.45 1.56 -27.70
C GLN A 415 28.50 0.52 -28.17
N SER A 416 29.71 0.93 -28.54
CA SER A 416 30.74 0.08 -29.14
C SER A 416 32.17 0.28 -28.61
N SER A 417 32.41 1.25 -27.73
CA SER A 417 33.73 1.63 -27.22
C SER A 417 33.68 2.13 -25.77
N VAL A 418 34.84 2.37 -25.17
CA VAL A 418 34.97 3.16 -23.93
C VAL A 418 35.73 4.44 -24.24
N VAL A 419 35.30 5.56 -23.67
CA VAL A 419 36.07 6.83 -23.65
C VAL A 419 36.50 7.09 -22.22
N ARG A 420 37.79 7.35 -22.00
CA ARG A 420 38.34 7.83 -20.73
C ARG A 420 38.39 9.35 -20.77
N VAL A 421 37.66 10.01 -19.88
CA VAL A 421 37.76 11.45 -19.61
C VAL A 421 38.74 11.63 -18.46
N LEU A 422 39.91 12.20 -18.73
CA LEU A 422 40.92 12.50 -17.72
C LEU A 422 40.47 13.64 -16.78
N PRO A 423 41.08 13.82 -15.59
CA PRO A 423 40.66 14.84 -14.64
C PRO A 423 40.72 16.30 -15.14
N ASN A 424 41.50 16.56 -16.19
CA ASN A 424 41.59 17.84 -16.92
C ASN A 424 40.45 18.06 -17.93
N GLY A 425 39.63 17.06 -18.22
CA GLY A 425 38.57 17.09 -19.24
C GLY A 425 38.93 16.49 -20.59
N GLU A 426 40.16 15.97 -20.76
CA GLU A 426 40.64 15.41 -22.02
C GLU A 426 40.01 14.04 -22.31
N GLU A 427 39.39 13.88 -23.48
CA GLU A 427 38.73 12.64 -23.92
C GLU A 427 39.68 11.75 -24.72
N GLN A 428 40.12 10.65 -24.11
CA GLN A 428 40.87 9.57 -24.77
C GLN A 428 39.91 8.44 -25.16
N ALA A 429 39.71 8.20 -26.46
CA ALA A 429 39.07 6.97 -26.91
C ALA A 429 39.95 5.76 -26.58
N LEU A 430 39.37 4.72 -25.98
CA LEU A 430 40.04 3.45 -25.69
C LEU A 430 39.53 2.37 -26.64
N ASP A 431 40.46 1.71 -27.30
CA ASP A 431 40.23 0.41 -27.93
C ASP A 431 40.36 -0.72 -26.87
N ALA A 432 40.24 -1.98 -27.32
CA ALA A 432 40.35 -3.14 -26.45
C ALA A 432 41.80 -3.46 -26.03
N GLU A 433 42.81 -2.92 -26.73
CA GLU A 433 44.22 -3.15 -26.45
C GLU A 433 44.75 -2.16 -25.38
N ALA A 434 44.14 -0.97 -25.29
CA ALA A 434 44.36 0.03 -24.24
C ALA A 434 43.88 -0.38 -22.82
N GLY A 435 43.58 -1.67 -22.61
CA GLY A 435 43.42 -2.29 -21.28
C GLY A 435 42.05 -2.15 -20.62
N VAL A 436 41.06 -1.51 -21.25
CA VAL A 436 39.71 -1.30 -20.67
C VAL A 436 38.63 -1.79 -21.64
N ALA A 437 38.26 -3.07 -21.50
CA ALA A 437 37.17 -3.66 -22.29
C ALA A 437 35.80 -3.03 -21.91
N PRO A 438 34.87 -2.83 -22.87
CA PRO A 438 33.49 -2.44 -22.57
C PRO A 438 32.77 -3.48 -21.71
N TRP A 439 32.32 -3.10 -20.51
CA TRP A 439 31.60 -3.98 -19.60
C TRP A 439 30.16 -4.28 -20.08
N PRO A 440 29.49 -5.35 -19.62
CA PRO A 440 28.07 -5.56 -19.93
C PRO A 440 27.20 -4.52 -19.20
N LEU A 441 26.23 -3.92 -19.90
CA LEU A 441 25.15 -3.14 -19.25
C LEU A 441 24.08 -4.07 -18.65
N ALA A 442 23.82 -5.21 -19.30
CA ALA A 442 22.88 -6.20 -18.81
C ALA A 442 23.40 -6.81 -17.49
N ILE A 443 22.55 -6.81 -16.46
CA ILE A 443 22.88 -7.42 -15.17
C ILE A 443 22.63 -8.93 -15.30
N VAL A 444 23.69 -9.69 -15.56
CA VAL A 444 23.66 -11.15 -15.67
C VAL A 444 24.26 -11.76 -14.40
N LEU A 445 23.50 -12.59 -13.71
CA LEU A 445 23.95 -13.29 -12.51
C LEU A 445 24.87 -14.47 -12.84
N ALA A 446 25.65 -14.93 -11.87
CA ALA A 446 26.56 -16.08 -11.95
C ALA A 446 25.90 -17.43 -12.36
N ASN A 447 24.56 -17.52 -12.32
CA ASN A 447 23.80 -18.67 -12.85
C ASN A 447 23.30 -18.48 -14.30
N GLY A 448 23.76 -17.43 -14.99
CA GLY A 448 23.37 -17.07 -16.36
C GLY A 448 22.06 -16.30 -16.48
N ASN A 449 21.32 -16.08 -15.39
CA ASN A 449 20.04 -15.36 -15.44
C ASN A 449 20.26 -13.85 -15.58
N THR A 450 19.65 -13.25 -16.61
CA THR A 450 19.67 -11.80 -16.85
C THR A 450 18.51 -11.12 -16.14
N LEU A 451 18.73 -10.02 -15.43
CA LEU A 451 17.66 -9.20 -14.86
C LEU A 451 16.85 -8.55 -15.99
N ALA A 452 15.57 -8.89 -16.07
CA ALA A 452 14.69 -8.38 -17.12
C ALA A 452 13.95 -7.11 -16.68
N ASN A 453 13.35 -7.10 -15.49
CA ASN A 453 12.50 -6.00 -15.00
C ASN A 453 12.39 -5.95 -13.48
N VAL A 454 12.09 -4.76 -12.95
CA VAL A 454 11.41 -4.61 -11.65
C VAL A 454 9.91 -4.68 -11.90
N VAL A 455 9.21 -5.60 -11.23
CA VAL A 455 7.78 -5.88 -11.47
C VAL A 455 6.95 -5.50 -10.26
N TYR A 456 5.91 -4.70 -10.48
CA TYR A 456 4.98 -4.23 -9.45
C TYR A 456 3.64 -4.95 -9.57
N ALA A 457 3.61 -6.22 -9.19
CA ALA A 457 2.48 -7.11 -9.42
C ALA A 457 1.23 -6.71 -8.58
N CYS A 458 0.04 -7.19 -8.99
CA CYS A 458 -1.25 -6.78 -8.42
C CYS A 458 -1.90 -7.85 -7.51
N ASP A 459 -1.27 -9.01 -7.41
CA ASP A 459 -1.61 -10.16 -6.58
C ASP A 459 -0.94 -10.12 -5.20
N ARG A 460 0.20 -9.42 -5.07
CA ARG A 460 0.97 -9.24 -3.84
C ARG A 460 1.21 -7.77 -3.47
N SER A 461 1.87 -7.53 -2.34
CA SER A 461 2.18 -6.17 -1.85
C SER A 461 3.63 -5.72 -2.13
N GLU A 462 4.58 -6.64 -2.27
CA GLU A 462 5.98 -6.33 -2.58
C GLU A 462 6.21 -6.00 -4.05
N ALA A 463 7.31 -5.32 -4.33
CA ALA A 463 7.95 -5.31 -5.65
C ALA A 463 8.78 -6.58 -5.85
N LEU A 464 9.00 -6.95 -7.11
CA LEU A 464 9.73 -8.16 -7.52
C LEU A 464 10.89 -7.81 -8.47
N LEU A 465 11.94 -8.63 -8.48
CA LEU A 465 12.88 -8.71 -9.61
C LEU A 465 12.52 -9.92 -10.48
N SER A 466 12.25 -9.67 -11.75
CA SER A 466 12.00 -10.70 -12.75
C SER A 466 13.27 -10.95 -13.56
N TYR A 467 13.67 -12.21 -13.66
CA TYR A 467 14.89 -12.64 -14.35
C TYR A 467 14.55 -13.58 -15.52
N GLN A 468 15.23 -13.38 -16.64
CA GLN A 468 15.19 -14.24 -17.81
C GLN A 468 16.39 -15.19 -17.79
N LYS A 469 16.15 -16.49 -18.00
CA LYS A 469 17.19 -17.53 -18.08
C LYS A 469 17.86 -17.52 -19.48
N PRO A 470 19.00 -18.21 -19.67
CA PRO A 470 19.63 -18.37 -20.99
C PRO A 470 18.71 -18.99 -22.07
N ASP A 471 17.74 -19.82 -21.69
CA ASP A 471 16.72 -20.41 -22.58
C ASP A 471 15.58 -19.43 -22.98
N LYS A 472 15.67 -18.17 -22.54
CA LYS A 472 14.68 -17.07 -22.67
C LYS A 472 13.37 -17.26 -21.87
N SER A 473 13.20 -18.36 -21.13
CA SER A 473 12.11 -18.48 -20.15
C SER A 473 12.38 -17.60 -18.92
N PHE A 474 11.36 -17.35 -18.10
CA PHE A 474 11.53 -16.65 -16.83
C PHE A 474 11.91 -17.61 -15.70
N ALA A 475 12.76 -17.13 -14.79
CA ALA A 475 12.98 -17.76 -13.49
C ALA A 475 11.89 -17.36 -12.49
N ALA A 476 11.82 -18.03 -11.35
CA ALA A 476 10.98 -17.59 -10.24
C ALA A 476 11.40 -16.17 -9.80
N PRO A 477 10.46 -15.21 -9.63
CA PRO A 477 10.79 -13.83 -9.31
C PRO A 477 11.30 -13.70 -7.87
N VAL A 478 12.30 -12.85 -7.67
CA VAL A 478 12.86 -12.58 -6.33
C VAL A 478 12.05 -11.49 -5.65
N VAL A 479 11.58 -11.75 -4.43
CA VAL A 479 10.80 -10.80 -3.62
C VAL A 479 11.70 -9.73 -3.02
N LEU A 480 11.31 -8.46 -3.13
CA LEU A 480 12.03 -7.34 -2.55
C LEU A 480 11.46 -6.92 -1.20
N GLY A 481 12.32 -6.44 -0.29
CA GLY A 481 11.93 -5.73 0.94
C GLY A 481 11.37 -4.31 0.70
N LEU A 482 10.65 -4.11 -0.39
CA LEU A 482 10.09 -2.85 -0.87
C LEU A 482 8.66 -3.09 -1.34
N LEU A 483 7.72 -2.23 -0.94
CA LEU A 483 6.32 -2.34 -1.38
C LEU A 483 6.13 -1.80 -2.80
N SER A 484 5.29 -2.47 -3.58
CA SER A 484 4.84 -2.03 -4.90
C SER A 484 4.04 -0.73 -4.82
N PRO A 485 4.21 0.23 -5.77
CA PRO A 485 3.39 1.44 -5.80
C PRO A 485 1.89 1.17 -5.93
N ARG A 486 1.08 2.00 -5.25
CA ARG A 486 -0.39 1.93 -5.20
C ARG A 486 -0.98 3.34 -5.25
N PRO A 487 -1.97 3.65 -6.11
CA PRO A 487 -2.67 2.75 -7.05
C PRO A 487 -1.81 2.12 -8.15
N GLY A 488 -0.87 2.89 -8.73
CA GLY A 488 0.03 2.40 -9.78
C GLY A 488 -0.70 1.75 -10.98
N ALA A 489 -0.05 0.76 -11.60
CA ALA A 489 -0.59 0.03 -12.75
C ALA A 489 -1.87 -0.77 -12.43
N CYS A 490 -2.08 -1.17 -11.17
CA CYS A 490 -3.17 -2.06 -10.78
C CYS A 490 -4.55 -1.41 -10.80
N ALA A 491 -4.62 -0.07 -10.77
CA ALA A 491 -5.83 0.71 -11.01
C ALA A 491 -5.96 1.21 -12.47
N GLY A 492 -5.14 0.70 -13.40
CA GLY A 492 -5.04 1.22 -14.77
C GLY A 492 -4.28 2.54 -14.89
N GLY A 493 -3.69 3.04 -13.80
CA GLY A 493 -2.88 4.26 -13.81
C GLY A 493 -1.48 4.05 -14.39
N LYS A 494 -0.82 5.15 -14.79
CA LYS A 494 0.62 5.10 -15.05
C LYS A 494 1.36 4.94 -13.72
N LEU A 495 2.42 4.15 -13.71
CA LEU A 495 3.37 4.15 -12.59
C LEU A 495 4.06 5.54 -12.51
N PRO A 496 4.33 6.06 -11.29
CA PRO A 496 5.15 7.27 -11.14
C PRO A 496 6.55 7.03 -11.71
N LYS A 497 7.20 8.08 -12.27
CA LYS A 497 8.58 7.94 -12.78
C LYS A 497 9.53 7.73 -11.60
N LEU A 498 9.92 6.48 -11.40
CA LEU A 498 10.97 6.09 -10.47
C LEU A 498 12.36 6.31 -11.07
N PRO A 499 13.39 6.60 -10.24
CA PRO A 499 14.79 6.47 -10.66
C PRO A 499 15.09 5.03 -11.12
N PRO A 500 16.01 4.82 -12.08
CA PRO A 500 16.41 3.49 -12.50
C PRO A 500 17.04 2.70 -11.36
N LEU A 501 16.83 1.37 -11.37
CA LEU A 501 17.53 0.45 -10.47
C LEU A 501 19.04 0.65 -10.62
N SER A 502 19.73 0.85 -9.50
CA SER A 502 21.18 1.08 -9.49
C SER A 502 21.86 -0.10 -8.78
N PRO A 503 22.61 -0.96 -9.49
CA PRO A 503 23.25 -2.14 -8.89
C PRO A 503 24.42 -1.73 -7.98
N LEU A 504 24.58 -2.47 -6.88
CA LEU A 504 25.63 -2.23 -5.87
C LEU A 504 26.66 -3.36 -5.82
N SER A 505 26.21 -4.61 -5.86
CA SER A 505 27.09 -5.79 -5.92
C SER A 505 26.29 -7.02 -6.35
N GLU A 506 27.00 -8.05 -6.84
CA GLU A 506 26.41 -9.37 -7.05
C GLU A 506 26.96 -10.36 -6.02
N LYS A 507 26.10 -11.25 -5.51
CA LYS A 507 26.47 -12.34 -4.60
C LYS A 507 25.82 -13.64 -5.06
N PRO A 508 26.33 -14.81 -4.62
CA PRO A 508 25.65 -16.10 -4.83
C PRO A 508 24.21 -16.14 -4.30
N ALA A 509 23.86 -15.27 -3.34
CA ALA A 509 22.51 -15.09 -2.81
C ALA A 509 21.61 -14.12 -3.62
N GLY A 510 22.12 -13.54 -4.71
CA GLY A 510 21.40 -12.60 -5.59
C GLY A 510 22.05 -11.21 -5.70
N LEU A 511 21.34 -10.32 -6.41
CA LEU A 511 21.74 -8.94 -6.66
C LEU A 511 21.47 -8.02 -5.45
N GLU A 512 22.49 -7.30 -4.99
CA GLU A 512 22.33 -6.11 -4.13
C GLU A 512 22.13 -4.88 -5.03
N ALA A 513 21.04 -4.14 -4.82
CA ALA A 513 20.72 -2.95 -5.62
C ALA A 513 19.96 -1.88 -4.82
N ILE A 514 19.96 -0.65 -5.33
CA ILE A 514 19.03 0.40 -4.93
C ILE A 514 17.82 0.34 -5.85
N VAL A 515 16.62 0.28 -5.26
CA VAL A 515 15.34 0.42 -5.96
C VAL A 515 14.50 1.45 -5.23
N ALA A 516 14.04 2.50 -5.92
CA ALA A 516 13.28 3.61 -5.33
C ALA A 516 13.93 4.20 -4.07
N GLY A 517 15.27 4.36 -4.07
CA GLY A 517 16.02 4.86 -2.93
C GLY A 517 16.16 3.91 -1.73
N LYS A 518 15.70 2.66 -1.81
CA LYS A 518 15.88 1.63 -0.77
C LYS A 518 16.91 0.59 -1.22
N ILE A 519 17.88 0.25 -0.37
CA ILE A 519 18.80 -0.88 -0.63
C ILE A 519 18.02 -2.19 -0.42
N VAL A 520 18.06 -3.06 -1.42
CA VAL A 520 17.39 -4.37 -1.45
C VAL A 520 18.35 -5.47 -1.90
N GLY A 521 18.00 -6.73 -1.60
CA GLY A 521 18.85 -7.90 -1.86
C GLY A 521 19.81 -8.23 -0.70
N PRO A 522 20.80 -9.11 -0.92
CA PRO A 522 21.73 -9.55 0.10
C PRO A 522 22.76 -8.44 0.42
N LYS A 523 22.47 -7.64 1.45
CA LYS A 523 23.27 -6.47 1.84
C LYS A 523 24.78 -6.77 1.96
N THR A 524 25.59 -5.79 1.58
CA THR A 524 27.04 -5.77 1.71
C THR A 524 27.43 -4.79 2.79
N SER A 525 28.21 -5.24 3.77
CA SER A 525 28.77 -4.31 4.76
C SER A 525 29.81 -3.40 4.06
N PRO A 526 29.99 -2.12 4.48
CA PRO A 526 31.01 -1.27 3.88
C PRO A 526 32.42 -1.86 3.96
N ALA A 527 32.73 -2.61 5.03
CA ALA A 527 33.99 -3.35 5.16
C ALA A 527 34.12 -4.49 4.13
N GLU A 528 33.05 -5.26 3.86
CA GLU A 528 33.05 -6.28 2.81
C GLU A 528 33.20 -5.67 1.41
N ALA A 529 32.58 -4.51 1.17
CA ALA A 529 32.72 -3.77 -0.09
C ALA A 529 34.17 -3.27 -0.28
N ALA A 530 34.76 -2.67 0.75
CA ALA A 530 36.13 -2.14 0.71
C ALA A 530 37.23 -3.21 0.58
N LEU A 531 36.91 -4.50 0.74
CA LEU A 531 37.82 -5.62 0.54
C LEU A 531 37.80 -6.19 -0.89
N ARG A 532 36.99 -5.65 -1.80
CA ARG A 532 36.85 -6.16 -3.19
C ARG A 532 36.79 -4.99 -4.19
N PRO A 533 37.50 -5.07 -5.34
CA PRO A 533 37.29 -4.13 -6.45
C PRO A 533 35.82 -4.15 -6.89
N GLN A 534 35.19 -2.98 -7.01
CA GLN A 534 33.79 -2.91 -7.44
C GLN A 534 33.66 -3.02 -8.96
N PRO A 535 32.66 -3.76 -9.48
CA PRO A 535 32.41 -3.82 -10.92
C PRO A 535 32.10 -2.44 -11.53
N HIS A 536 32.60 -2.20 -12.74
CA HIS A 536 32.27 -1.00 -13.50
C HIS A 536 30.75 -0.87 -13.69
N GLY A 537 30.25 0.35 -13.56
CA GLY A 537 28.81 0.63 -13.65
C GLY A 537 28.00 0.33 -12.38
N THR A 538 28.63 -0.07 -11.27
CA THR A 538 27.96 0.00 -9.96
C THR A 538 27.89 1.45 -9.45
N ALA A 539 26.93 1.76 -8.58
CA ALA A 539 26.81 3.10 -7.99
C ALA A 539 27.85 3.41 -6.90
N ARG A 540 28.74 2.45 -6.59
CA ARG A 540 29.83 2.58 -5.62
C ARG A 540 31.09 3.17 -6.28
N SER A 541 31.99 3.72 -5.47
CA SER A 541 33.37 3.97 -5.93
C SER A 541 34.12 2.66 -6.21
N PRO A 542 35.16 2.66 -7.06
CA PRO A 542 36.01 1.49 -7.31
C PRO A 542 36.55 0.78 -6.06
N ASP A 543 36.84 1.55 -4.99
CA ASP A 543 37.27 1.06 -3.68
C ASP A 543 36.12 0.70 -2.72
N GLY A 544 34.86 0.78 -3.17
CA GLY A 544 33.66 0.40 -2.42
C GLY A 544 33.25 1.34 -1.28
N ARG A 545 34.03 2.38 -0.97
CA ARG A 545 33.85 3.25 0.21
C ARG A 545 32.75 4.29 0.07
N TRP A 546 32.57 4.82 -1.14
CA TRP A 546 31.54 5.79 -1.47
C TRP A 546 30.39 5.15 -2.23
N LEU A 547 29.21 5.73 -2.08
CA LEU A 547 27.99 5.36 -2.79
C LEU A 547 27.29 6.64 -3.26
N ALA A 548 27.00 6.72 -4.56
CA ALA A 548 26.18 7.79 -5.15
C ALA A 548 24.70 7.35 -5.25
N LEU A 549 23.81 8.06 -4.56
CA LEU A 549 22.35 7.88 -4.65
C LEU A 549 21.73 9.12 -5.29
N ALA A 550 21.07 8.97 -6.45
CA ALA A 550 20.18 9.99 -6.97
C ALA A 550 18.99 10.21 -6.00
N ALA A 551 18.84 11.44 -5.52
CA ALA A 551 17.96 11.81 -4.41
C ALA A 551 17.24 13.14 -4.69
N PRO A 552 16.15 13.45 -3.97
CA PRO A 552 15.49 14.75 -4.08
C PRO A 552 16.46 15.90 -3.78
N GLY A 553 16.66 16.77 -4.77
CA GLY A 553 17.60 17.89 -4.73
C GLY A 553 18.99 17.63 -5.33
N GLY A 554 19.33 16.38 -5.69
CA GLY A 554 20.61 16.09 -6.37
C GLY A 554 21.14 14.68 -6.14
N VAL A 555 22.39 14.56 -5.70
CA VAL A 555 23.03 13.27 -5.38
C VAL A 555 23.47 13.25 -3.93
N LEU A 556 22.99 12.27 -3.17
CA LEU A 556 23.56 11.92 -1.88
C LEU A 556 24.84 11.10 -2.11
N LEU A 557 25.98 11.62 -1.71
CA LEU A 557 27.19 10.84 -1.46
C LEU A 557 27.14 10.28 -0.04
N HIS A 558 27.21 8.96 0.07
CA HIS A 558 27.25 8.24 1.34
C HIS A 558 28.57 7.49 1.51
N SER A 559 29.09 7.44 2.74
CA SER A 559 30.22 6.61 3.19
C SER A 559 30.06 6.22 4.65
N THR A 560 30.98 5.42 5.22
CA THR A 560 30.98 5.08 6.66
C THR A 560 31.15 6.28 7.58
N ASP A 561 31.87 7.31 7.10
CA ASP A 561 32.41 8.37 7.96
C ASP A 561 31.68 9.70 7.74
N LYS A 562 30.96 9.83 6.60
CA LYS A 562 30.45 11.11 6.10
C LYS A 562 29.37 10.94 5.03
N ASP A 563 28.34 11.78 5.12
CA ASP A 563 27.34 12.01 4.08
C ASP A 563 27.43 13.46 3.54
N GLU A 564 27.18 13.67 2.24
CA GLU A 564 26.97 15.01 1.63
C GLU A 564 25.84 14.95 0.59
N LEU A 565 24.93 15.94 0.59
CA LEU A 565 23.96 16.11 -0.48
C LEU A 565 24.51 17.13 -1.48
N TRP A 566 24.93 16.67 -2.66
CA TRP A 566 25.39 17.54 -3.73
C TRP A 566 24.18 18.05 -4.51
N THR A 567 23.92 19.36 -4.42
CA THR A 567 22.82 20.02 -5.14
C THR A 567 23.12 19.99 -6.64
N ILE A 568 22.37 19.17 -7.39
CA ILE A 568 22.59 18.96 -8.83
C ILE A 568 21.22 19.02 -9.54
N PRO A 569 20.99 19.96 -10.47
CA PRO A 569 19.69 20.16 -11.09
C PRO A 569 19.41 19.15 -12.21
N GLY A 570 18.15 18.74 -12.31
CA GLY A 570 17.63 17.88 -13.39
C GLY A 570 17.22 16.49 -12.91
N VAL A 571 16.88 15.62 -13.86
CA VAL A 571 16.64 14.20 -13.58
C VAL A 571 17.98 13.47 -13.75
N LEU A 572 18.46 12.86 -12.66
CA LEU A 572 19.77 12.24 -12.59
C LEU A 572 19.62 10.73 -12.64
N GLU A 573 20.32 10.10 -13.59
CA GLU A 573 20.24 8.67 -13.86
C GLU A 573 21.66 8.06 -13.84
N HIS A 574 21.79 6.80 -13.43
CA HIS A 574 23.05 6.04 -13.49
C HIS A 574 24.28 6.70 -12.80
N CYS A 575 24.08 7.37 -11.66
CA CYS A 575 25.16 8.07 -10.93
C CYS A 575 26.23 7.13 -10.34
N VAL A 576 27.49 7.60 -10.35
CA VAL A 576 28.69 6.91 -9.80
C VAL A 576 29.63 7.90 -9.09
N ALA A 577 30.47 7.41 -8.17
CA ALA A 577 31.37 8.20 -7.33
C ALA A 577 32.86 7.84 -7.54
N ALA A 578 33.76 8.79 -7.30
CA ALA A 578 35.21 8.54 -7.23
C ALA A 578 35.66 8.11 -5.83
N ASN A 579 36.79 7.39 -5.72
CA ASN A 579 37.35 6.87 -4.46
C ASN A 579 37.57 7.94 -3.37
N ASP A 580 37.87 9.18 -3.75
CA ASP A 580 38.16 10.26 -2.79
C ASP A 580 36.92 11.06 -2.37
N GLY A 581 35.74 10.73 -2.90
CA GLY A 581 34.50 11.46 -2.65
C GLY A 581 34.47 12.90 -3.21
N LYS A 582 35.45 13.30 -4.04
CA LYS A 582 35.53 14.66 -4.61
C LYS A 582 35.05 14.76 -6.06
N ALA A 583 34.56 13.67 -6.65
CA ALA A 583 33.88 13.68 -7.94
C ALA A 583 32.70 12.72 -7.99
N VAL A 584 31.64 13.16 -8.69
CA VAL A 584 30.43 12.40 -9.01
C VAL A 584 30.20 12.53 -10.50
N ALA A 585 29.75 11.46 -11.15
CA ALA A 585 29.29 11.50 -12.54
C ALA A 585 27.89 10.88 -12.66
N CYS A 586 27.01 11.48 -13.45
CA CYS A 586 25.66 10.97 -13.74
C CYS A 586 25.33 11.13 -15.22
N VAL A 587 24.33 10.38 -15.68
CA VAL A 587 23.68 10.61 -16.96
C VAL A 587 22.55 11.63 -16.74
N VAL A 588 22.55 12.71 -17.51
CA VAL A 588 21.52 13.76 -17.51
C VAL A 588 21.14 14.07 -18.95
N GLY A 589 19.87 13.88 -19.31
CA GLY A 589 19.38 14.11 -20.68
C GLY A 589 20.11 13.27 -21.75
N GLY A 590 20.59 12.08 -21.39
CA GLY A 590 21.35 11.20 -22.29
C GLY A 590 22.82 11.60 -22.53
N ARG A 591 23.38 12.53 -21.72
CA ARG A 591 24.82 12.84 -21.72
C ARG A 591 25.45 12.51 -20.38
N ALA A 592 26.73 12.14 -20.38
CA ALA A 592 27.53 12.14 -19.16
C ALA A 592 27.75 13.57 -18.69
N ARG A 593 27.74 13.78 -17.38
CA ARG A 593 28.22 15.00 -16.72
C ARG A 593 29.02 14.62 -15.49
N VAL A 594 30.10 15.34 -15.24
CA VAL A 594 30.92 15.25 -14.02
C VAL A 594 30.68 16.50 -13.19
N TRP A 595 30.62 16.32 -11.88
CA TRP A 595 30.72 17.38 -10.90
C TRP A 595 31.90 17.10 -9.98
N ARG A 596 32.55 18.15 -9.49
CA ARG A 596 33.64 18.09 -8.52
C ARG A 596 33.33 18.93 -7.30
N ARG A 597 33.86 18.51 -6.16
CA ARG A 597 33.79 19.30 -4.92
C ARG A 597 34.58 20.61 -5.12
N PRO A 598 34.07 21.77 -4.65
CA PRO A 598 34.79 23.05 -4.73
C PRO A 598 36.13 23.03 -4.00
#